data_AF-A0AAD5JPX4-F1
#
_entry.id   AF-A0AAD5JPX4-F1
#
_cell.length_a   1.000
_cell.length_b   1.000
_cell.length_c   1.000
_cell.angle_alpha   90.00
_cell.angle_beta   90.00
_cell.angle_gamma   90.00
#
_symmetry.space_group_name_H-M   'P 1'
#
loop_
_entity.id
_entity.type
_entity.pdbx_description
1 polymer ?
#
loop_
_entity_poly.entity_id
_entity_poly.type
_entity_poly.pdbx_seq_one_letter_code
_entity_poly.pdbx_strand_id
1 'polypeptide(L)'
;MIPPGMKFGWNQKTGLNHILTSWKSIDDPTPGEFSSGLDPDTHSIPQFFLYRNSVPHRRSGPWNGCILNGLFSDQIDLINITFVSNDNEIYPKFSPTKGSVFSIIVLESMGLLKRLFWHESQRWVKVHVLP
;
A
#
# COMPACT_ATOMS: atom_id res chain seq x y z
N MET A 1 3.81 -7.51 4.11
CA MET A 1 4.16 -6.18 4.67
C MET A 1 5.12 -5.47 3.74
N ILE A 2 5.16 -4.12 3.76
CA ILE A 2 6.11 -3.31 2.98
C ILE A 2 6.92 -2.43 3.95
N PRO A 3 8.22 -2.70 4.13
CA PRO A 3 9.13 -1.87 4.89
C PRO A 3 9.58 -0.62 4.10
N PRO A 4 10.20 0.37 4.75
CA PRO A 4 10.79 1.51 4.07
C PRO A 4 11.77 1.08 2.97
N GLY A 5 11.71 1.76 1.83
CA GLY A 5 12.57 1.48 0.67
C GLY A 5 12.05 0.40 -0.28
N MET A 6 11.09 -0.44 0.13
CA MET A 6 10.43 -1.38 -0.78
C MET A 6 9.32 -0.69 -1.60
N LYS A 7 9.14 -1.13 -2.85
CA LYS A 7 8.14 -0.59 -3.78
C LYS A 7 6.90 -1.48 -3.79
N PHE A 8 5.73 -0.86 -3.66
CA PHE A 8 4.44 -1.51 -3.83
C PHE A 8 3.93 -1.27 -5.25
N GLY A 9 3.98 -2.23 -6.15
CA GLY A 9 3.58 -1.99 -7.54
C GLY A 9 4.48 -2.67 -8.54
N TRP A 10 4.49 -2.17 -9.76
CA TRP A 10 4.97 -2.90 -10.91
C TRP A 10 6.33 -2.41 -11.39
N ASN A 11 7.29 -3.32 -11.49
CA ASN A 11 8.48 -3.15 -12.31
C ASN A 11 8.18 -3.60 -13.75
N GLN A 12 8.07 -2.65 -14.66
CA GLN A 12 7.75 -2.93 -16.07
C GLN A 12 8.90 -3.63 -16.80
N LYS A 13 10.15 -3.38 -16.41
CA LYS A 13 11.31 -4.03 -17.04
C LYS A 13 11.36 -5.53 -16.78
N THR A 14 11.04 -5.94 -15.56
CA THR A 14 11.09 -7.35 -15.16
C THR A 14 9.73 -8.04 -15.24
N GLY A 15 8.66 -7.29 -15.49
CA GLY A 15 7.28 -7.78 -15.42
C GLY A 15 6.81 -8.12 -13.99
N LEU A 16 7.60 -7.81 -12.95
CA LEU A 16 7.28 -8.21 -11.58
C LEU A 16 6.33 -7.21 -10.92
N ASN A 17 5.17 -7.70 -10.49
CA ASN A 17 4.22 -6.95 -9.68
C ASN A 17 4.43 -7.28 -8.19
N HIS A 18 4.94 -6.31 -7.43
CA HIS A 18 5.07 -6.43 -5.98
C HIS A 18 3.70 -6.25 -5.32
N ILE A 19 3.12 -7.38 -4.91
CA ILE A 19 1.84 -7.43 -4.21
C ILE A 19 2.01 -7.59 -2.70
N LEU A 20 0.96 -7.25 -1.96
CA LEU A 20 0.81 -7.53 -0.55
C LEU A 20 -0.10 -8.72 -0.36
N THR A 21 0.32 -9.70 0.44
CA THR A 21 -0.54 -10.79 0.91
C THR A 21 -0.76 -10.64 2.40
N SER A 22 -2.00 -10.82 2.85
CA SER A 22 -2.33 -10.80 4.27
C SER A 22 -1.73 -12.02 4.96
N TRP A 23 -1.57 -11.92 6.27
CA TRP A 23 -1.43 -13.11 7.10
C TRP A 23 -2.78 -13.82 7.20
N LYS A 24 -2.75 -15.12 7.53
CA LYS A 24 -3.96 -15.91 7.76
C LYS A 24 -4.68 -15.46 9.01
N SER A 25 -3.94 -15.13 10.07
CA SER A 25 -4.47 -14.51 11.28
C SER A 25 -3.41 -13.63 11.95
N ILE A 26 -3.73 -13.02 13.09
CA ILE A 26 -2.75 -12.25 13.87
C ILE A 26 -1.63 -13.13 14.45
N ASP A 27 -1.94 -14.40 14.70
CA ASP A 27 -1.01 -15.37 15.30
C ASP A 27 -0.40 -16.35 14.28
N ASP A 28 -0.89 -16.34 13.03
CA ASP A 28 -0.45 -17.23 11.95
C ASP A 28 0.05 -16.42 10.74
N PRO A 29 1.38 -16.32 10.54
CA PRO A 29 1.98 -15.52 9.46
C PRO A 29 1.95 -16.20 8.10
N THR A 30 1.32 -17.39 7.97
CA THR A 30 1.13 -18.02 6.67
C THR A 30 0.25 -17.16 5.75
N PRO A 31 0.34 -17.33 4.41
CA PRO A 31 -0.49 -16.58 3.47
C PRO A 31 -1.98 -16.72 3.77
N GLY A 32 -2.66 -15.58 3.95
CA GLY A 32 -4.10 -15.49 4.13
C GLY A 32 -4.87 -15.39 2.81
N GLU A 33 -6.18 -15.17 2.94
CA GLU A 33 -7.09 -15.11 1.78
C GLU A 33 -6.97 -13.82 0.96
N PHE A 34 -6.46 -12.74 1.57
CA PHE A 34 -6.46 -11.43 0.95
C PHE A 34 -5.12 -11.07 0.34
N SER A 35 -5.15 -10.49 -0.85
CA SER A 35 -3.99 -9.86 -1.47
C SER A 35 -4.35 -8.52 -2.11
N SER A 36 -3.38 -7.63 -2.24
CA SER A 36 -3.56 -6.34 -2.91
C SER A 36 -2.37 -6.00 -3.79
N GLY A 37 -2.64 -5.40 -4.95
CA GLY A 37 -1.64 -5.04 -5.93
C GLY A 37 -2.21 -4.16 -7.04
N LEU A 38 -1.33 -3.71 -7.92
CA LEU A 38 -1.75 -3.04 -9.15
C LEU A 38 -2.37 -4.07 -10.10
N ASP A 39 -3.45 -3.67 -10.78
CA ASP A 39 -4.02 -4.47 -11.86
C ASP A 39 -3.08 -4.48 -13.07
N PRO A 40 -2.62 -5.67 -13.52
CA PRO A 40 -1.73 -5.78 -14.67
C PRO A 40 -2.37 -5.34 -15.99
N ASP A 41 -3.71 -5.33 -16.09
CA ASP A 41 -4.42 -5.02 -17.34
C ASP A 41 -4.71 -3.52 -17.51
N THR A 42 -3.92 -2.64 -16.87
CA THR A 42 -4.19 -1.20 -16.87
C THR A 42 -3.68 -0.52 -18.14
N HIS A 43 -4.46 -0.58 -19.22
CA HIS A 43 -4.19 0.02 -20.53
C HIS A 43 -4.08 1.57 -20.54
N SER A 44 -4.33 2.27 -19.44
CA SER A 44 -4.19 3.75 -19.39
C SER A 44 -4.11 4.37 -17.99
N ILE A 45 -4.68 3.75 -16.96
CA ILE A 45 -4.62 4.30 -15.58
C ILE A 45 -4.38 3.17 -14.57
N PRO A 46 -3.24 3.19 -13.85
CA PRO A 46 -2.96 2.24 -12.78
C PRO A 46 -4.04 2.24 -11.70
N GLN A 47 -4.53 1.05 -11.33
CA GLN A 47 -5.55 0.88 -10.30
C GLN A 47 -5.11 -0.20 -9.33
N PHE A 48 -5.39 0.01 -8.05
CA PHE A 48 -5.20 -1.02 -7.03
C PHE A 48 -6.47 -1.83 -6.85
N PHE A 49 -6.28 -3.14 -6.71
CA PHE A 49 -7.33 -4.07 -6.34
C PHE A 49 -6.97 -4.77 -5.03
N LEU A 50 -8.03 -5.11 -4.31
CA LEU A 50 -8.02 -6.10 -3.25
C LEU A 50 -8.66 -7.36 -3.82
N TYR A 51 -7.95 -8.46 -3.72
CA TYR A 51 -8.40 -9.79 -4.11
C TYR A 51 -8.67 -10.59 -2.85
N ARG A 52 -9.67 -11.48 -2.94
CA ARG A 52 -9.92 -12.53 -1.96
C ARG A 52 -9.90 -13.87 -2.68
N ASN A 53 -9.01 -14.77 -2.28
CA ASN A 53 -8.81 -16.07 -2.95
C ASN A 53 -8.58 -15.93 -4.46
N SER A 54 -7.77 -14.95 -4.87
CA SER A 54 -7.48 -14.60 -6.27
C SER A 54 -8.66 -14.04 -7.08
N VAL A 55 -9.83 -13.84 -6.47
CA VAL A 55 -10.98 -13.19 -7.09
C VAL A 55 -10.99 -11.71 -6.73
N PRO A 56 -11.16 -10.78 -7.70
CA PRO A 56 -11.31 -9.36 -7.41
C PRO A 56 -12.45 -9.14 -6.41
N HIS A 57 -12.12 -8.59 -5.24
CA HIS A 57 -13.08 -8.35 -4.15
C HIS A 57 -13.48 -6.87 -4.07
N ARG A 58 -12.50 -5.97 -4.16
CA ARG A 58 -12.73 -4.52 -4.11
C ARG A 58 -11.75 -3.81 -5.02
N ARG A 59 -12.24 -2.77 -5.69
CA ARG A 59 -11.43 -1.85 -6.49
C ARG A 59 -11.20 -0.58 -5.68
N SER A 60 -9.95 -0.24 -5.40
CA SER A 60 -9.62 1.02 -4.71
C SER A 60 -9.81 2.24 -5.60
N GLY A 61 -9.81 2.02 -6.93
CA GLY A 61 -10.04 3.03 -7.96
C GLY A 61 -8.77 3.41 -8.72
N PRO A 62 -8.91 4.18 -9.81
CA PRO A 62 -7.78 4.70 -10.56
C PRO A 62 -6.97 5.65 -9.70
N TRP A 63 -5.64 5.61 -9.84
CA TRP A 63 -4.82 6.62 -9.21
C TRP A 63 -5.13 8.00 -9.82
N ASN A 64 -5.81 8.86 -9.06
CA ASN A 64 -6.20 10.21 -9.50
C ASN A 64 -5.32 11.31 -8.88
N GLY A 65 -4.15 10.96 -8.34
CA GLY A 65 -3.26 11.90 -7.64
C GLY A 65 -3.77 12.43 -6.30
N CYS A 66 -5.02 12.12 -5.92
CA CYS A 66 -5.76 12.78 -4.84
C CYS A 66 -6.55 11.84 -3.92
N ILE A 67 -6.60 10.51 -4.15
CA ILE A 67 -7.36 9.59 -3.27
C ILE A 67 -6.86 9.61 -1.83
N LEU A 68 -5.65 10.11 -1.59
CA LEU A 68 -5.11 10.29 -0.25
C LEU A 68 -5.32 11.71 0.30
N ASN A 69 -6.02 12.61 -0.40
CA ASN A 69 -6.38 13.94 0.12
C ASN A 69 -7.71 13.94 0.88
N GLY A 70 -8.63 13.00 0.58
CA GLY A 70 -9.89 12.83 1.30
C GLY A 70 -9.85 11.83 2.48
N LEU A 71 -8.82 11.00 2.56
CA LEU A 71 -8.67 9.92 3.54
C LEU A 71 -7.68 10.26 4.68
N PHE A 72 -6.97 11.39 4.61
CA PHE A 72 -5.79 11.69 5.44
C PHE A 72 -5.83 13.07 6.12
N SER A 73 -6.99 13.69 6.32
CA SER A 73 -7.06 15.10 6.73
C SER A 73 -6.29 15.45 8.00
N ASP A 74 -6.11 14.49 8.91
CA ASP A 74 -5.61 14.80 10.25
C ASP A 74 -4.11 14.50 10.43
N GLN A 75 -3.46 13.82 9.47
CA GLN A 75 -2.05 13.41 9.58
C GLN A 75 -1.22 13.57 8.28
N ILE A 76 -1.69 14.38 7.33
CA ILE A 76 -0.97 14.78 6.10
C ILE A 76 0.45 15.32 6.38
N ASP A 77 0.73 15.78 7.60
CA ASP A 77 1.98 16.45 7.93
C ASP A 77 3.21 15.53 8.13
N LEU A 78 3.09 14.19 8.06
CA LEU A 78 4.22 13.27 8.28
C LEU A 78 4.79 12.60 7.01
N ILE A 79 3.96 12.35 5.99
CA ILE A 79 4.37 11.67 4.77
C ILE A 79 3.72 12.34 3.55
N ASN A 80 4.55 12.69 2.59
CA ASN A 80 4.13 13.04 1.25
C ASN A 80 3.96 11.76 0.42
N ILE A 81 2.84 11.68 -0.31
CA ILE A 81 2.51 10.55 -1.15
C ILE A 81 2.47 11.01 -2.59
N THR A 82 3.43 10.54 -3.36
CA THR A 82 3.54 10.79 -4.79
C THR A 82 3.38 9.49 -5.56
N PHE A 83 3.24 9.56 -6.87
CA PHE A 83 3.10 8.39 -7.70
C PHE A 83 4.12 8.43 -8.82
N VAL A 84 4.85 7.32 -8.97
CA VAL A 84 5.79 7.13 -10.05
C VAL A 84 5.10 6.29 -11.10
N SER A 85 5.04 6.80 -12.33
CA SER A 85 4.51 6.10 -13.50
C SER A 85 5.37 6.48 -14.70
N ASN A 86 6.23 5.57 -15.13
CA ASN A 86 7.09 5.71 -16.30
C ASN A 86 7.37 4.33 -16.92
N ASP A 87 8.11 4.28 -18.02
CA ASP A 87 8.42 3.06 -18.78
C ASP A 87 9.18 1.98 -18.00
N ASN A 88 9.67 2.30 -16.80
CA ASN A 88 10.40 1.36 -15.96
C ASN A 88 9.54 0.82 -14.83
N GLU A 89 8.69 1.65 -14.22
CA GLU A 89 8.00 1.31 -12.98
C GLU A 89 6.75 2.15 -12.70
N ILE A 90 5.80 1.50 -12.02
CA ILE A 90 4.53 2.07 -11.57
C ILE A 90 4.32 1.76 -10.09
N TYR A 91 4.34 2.77 -9.22
CA TYR A 91 4.12 2.57 -7.78
C TYR A 91 3.87 3.90 -7.02
N PRO A 92 3.12 3.89 -5.91
CA PRO A 92 3.09 4.99 -4.95
C PRO A 92 4.44 5.09 -4.21
N LYS A 93 5.00 6.30 -4.21
CA LYS A 93 6.21 6.66 -3.48
C LYS A 93 5.83 7.45 -2.22
N PHE A 94 6.24 6.91 -1.08
CA PHE A 94 6.06 7.53 0.24
C PHE A 94 7.37 8.20 0.65
N SER A 95 7.33 9.49 0.96
CA SER A 95 8.51 10.25 1.43
C SER A 95 8.16 10.99 2.71
N PRO A 96 9.03 11.02 3.73
CA PRO A 96 8.78 11.81 4.93
C PRO A 96 8.73 13.30 4.58
N THR A 97 7.82 14.05 5.19
CA THR A 97 7.71 15.52 5.05
C THR A 97 8.70 16.26 5.94
N LYS A 98 9.00 15.71 7.13
CA LYS A 98 9.95 16.25 8.12
C LYS A 98 10.75 15.11 8.75
N GLY A 99 12.07 15.30 8.85
CA GLY A 99 12.96 14.34 9.50
C GLY A 99 12.95 12.94 8.86
N SER A 100 13.27 11.93 9.66
CA SER A 100 13.16 10.52 9.29
C SER A 100 11.94 9.91 9.96
N VAL A 101 10.99 9.41 9.16
CA VAL A 101 9.78 8.73 9.64
C VAL A 101 9.84 7.28 9.21
N PHE A 102 9.90 6.36 10.17
CA PHE A 102 9.81 4.93 9.88
C PHE A 102 8.34 4.50 9.84
N SER A 103 7.89 4.00 8.69
CA SER A 103 6.52 3.51 8.51
C SER A 103 6.48 2.21 7.71
N ILE A 104 5.47 1.37 7.99
CA ILE A 104 5.22 0.13 7.25
C ILE A 104 3.78 0.06 6.78
N ILE A 105 3.57 -0.62 5.65
CA ILE A 105 2.23 -0.95 5.14
C ILE A 105 1.95 -2.42 5.39
N VAL A 106 0.78 -2.72 5.94
CA VAL A 106 0.34 -4.08 6.28
C VAL A 106 -1.06 -4.31 5.70
N LEU A 107 -1.28 -5.49 5.12
CA LEU A 107 -2.61 -5.99 4.80
C LEU A 107 -3.02 -6.98 5.89
N GLU A 108 -4.07 -6.67 6.64
CA GLU A 108 -4.56 -7.55 7.71
C GLU A 108 -5.39 -8.72 7.16
N SER A 109 -5.58 -9.76 7.96
CA SER A 109 -6.35 -10.97 7.60
C SER A 109 -7.82 -10.70 7.24
N MET A 110 -8.35 -9.53 7.61
CA MET A 110 -9.70 -9.08 7.24
C MET A 110 -9.74 -8.27 5.92
N GLY A 111 -8.62 -8.17 5.20
CA GLY A 111 -8.53 -7.43 3.94
C GLY A 111 -8.35 -5.91 4.11
N LEU A 112 -7.98 -5.46 5.30
CA LEU A 112 -7.80 -4.04 5.61
C LEU A 112 -6.34 -3.61 5.39
N LEU A 113 -6.10 -2.61 4.53
CA LEU A 113 -4.77 -2.04 4.35
C LEU A 113 -4.49 -0.98 5.41
N LYS A 114 -3.42 -1.13 6.18
CA LYS A 114 -3.02 -0.20 7.22
C LYS A 114 -1.62 0.34 7.02
N ARG A 115 -1.44 1.60 7.41
CA ARG A 115 -0.12 2.19 7.61
C ARG A 115 0.16 2.34 9.10
N LEU A 116 1.30 1.82 9.53
CA LEU A 116 1.82 1.93 10.89
C LEU A 116 3.03 2.85 10.90
N PHE A 117 3.13 3.69 11.92
CA PHE A 117 4.26 4.60 12.14
C PHE A 117 4.99 4.24 13.42
N TRP A 118 6.32 4.29 13.39
CA TRP A 118 7.11 4.11 14.59
C TRP A 118 7.16 5.42 15.37
N HIS A 119 6.64 5.39 16.58
CA HIS A 119 6.69 6.52 17.50
C HIS A 119 7.96 6.46 18.34
N GLU A 120 8.50 7.62 18.72
CA GLU A 120 9.74 7.74 19.51
C GLU A 120 9.68 6.97 20.84
N SER A 121 8.48 6.81 21.39
CA SER A 121 8.20 5.96 22.56
C SER A 121 8.27 4.45 22.28
N GLN A 122 9.01 4.02 21.25
CA GLN A 122 9.26 2.63 20.87
C GLN A 122 8.00 1.78 20.62
N ARG A 123 6.97 2.36 19.98
CA ARG A 123 5.72 1.66 19.68
C ARG A 123 5.19 1.97 18.29
N TRP A 124 4.50 1.00 17.71
CA TRP A 124 3.72 1.21 16.49
C TRP A 124 2.42 1.95 16.79
N VAL A 125 2.20 3.07 16.11
CA VAL A 125 0.93 3.79 16.13
C VAL A 125 0.18 3.47 14.85
N LYS A 126 -1.04 2.94 15.01
CA LYS A 126 -1.98 2.73 13.91
C LYS A 126 -2.53 4.07 13.49
N VAL A 127 -2.39 4.39 12.21
CA VAL A 127 -2.82 5.69 11.70
C VAL A 127 -3.95 5.57 10.70
N HIS A 128 -3.98 4.51 9.89
CA HIS A 128 -4.95 4.46 8.79
C HIS A 128 -5.44 3.06 8.46
N VAL A 129 -6.67 3.01 7.93
CA VAL A 129 -7.35 1.81 7.42
C VAL A 129 -7.98 2.19 6.09
N LEU A 130 -7.43 1.72 4.97
CA LEU A 130 -8.15 1.79 3.70
C LEU A 130 -9.19 0.66 3.68
N PRO A 131 -10.46 0.97 3.37
CA PRO A 131 -11.43 -0.05 3.02
C PRO A 131 -11.00 -0.76 1.72
#